data_AF-A0A9D5QXS3-F1
#
_entry.id   AF-A0A9D5QXS3-F1
#
_cell.length_a   1.000
_cell.length_b   1.000
_cell.length_c   1.000
_cell.angle_alpha   90.00
_cell.angle_beta   90.00
_cell.angle_gamma   90.00
#
_symmetry.space_group_name_H-M   'P 1'
#
loop_
_entity.id
_entity.type
_entity.pdbx_description
1 polymer ?
#
loop_
_entity_poly.entity_id
_entity_poly.type
_entity_poly.pdbx_seq_one_letter_code
_entity_poly.pdbx_strand_id
1 'polypeptide(L)'
;METNKINNSGFLPLCHSALKVKDAVNQVIPLGMSALAITNYDSIYATHELAKYANSVTEDLKTIVGCEMHVAPIYKADKKKLILQKLLI
;
A
#
# COMPACT_ATOMS: atom_id res chain seq x y z
N MET A 1 -22.53 5.19 12.54
CA MET A 1 -21.58 4.08 12.72
C MET A 1 -20.78 3.99 11.43
N GLU A 2 -19.69 4.76 11.33
CA GLU A 2 -18.86 4.81 10.12
C GLU A 2 -18.00 3.55 10.07
N THR A 3 -18.29 2.67 9.13
CA THR A 3 -17.40 1.56 8.81
C THR A 3 -16.19 2.10 8.05
N ASN A 4 -15.06 2.28 8.72
CA ASN A 4 -13.76 2.50 8.09
C ASN A 4 -13.35 1.21 7.33
N LYS A 5 -13.93 0.98 6.15
CA LYS A 5 -13.46 -0.05 5.23
C LYS A 5 -12.16 0.44 4.60
N ILE A 6 -11.06 -0.25 4.90
CA ILE A 6 -9.81 -0.11 4.16
C ILE A 6 -10.01 -0.84 2.83
N ASN A 7 -10.43 -0.12 1.80
CA ASN A 7 -10.53 -0.69 0.46
C ASN A 7 -9.12 -0.83 -0.11
N ASN A 8 -8.68 -2.07 -0.26
CA ASN A 8 -7.39 -2.41 -0.82
C ASN A 8 -7.44 -2.18 -2.34
N SER A 9 -6.77 -1.13 -2.80
CA SER A 9 -6.56 -0.90 -4.22
C SER A 9 -5.10 -1.21 -4.53
N GLY A 10 -4.87 -2.40 -5.10
CA GLY A 10 -3.56 -2.87 -5.52
C GLY A 10 -3.00 -1.95 -6.59
N PHE A 11 -2.09 -1.08 -6.19
CA PHE A 11 -1.47 0.02 -6.91
C PHE A 11 -0.54 -0.11 -8.11
N LEU A 12 -0.30 -1.30 -8.70
CA LEU A 12 0.83 -1.70 -9.60
C LEU A 12 1.87 -2.63 -8.94
N PRO A 13 2.18 -3.75 -9.63
CA PRO A 13 3.57 -4.13 -9.82
C PRO A 13 3.79 -4.68 -11.25
N LEU A 14 3.87 -3.81 -12.27
CA LEU A 14 4.20 -4.09 -13.70
C LEU A 14 3.42 -5.19 -14.48
N CYS A 15 2.79 -6.19 -13.83
CA CYS A 15 2.08 -7.30 -14.45
C CYS A 15 0.84 -7.81 -13.66
N HIS A 16 0.58 -7.36 -12.41
CA HIS A 16 -0.50 -7.93 -11.58
C HIS A 16 -1.67 -7.00 -11.24
N SER A 17 -1.56 -5.68 -11.44
CA SER A 17 -2.69 -4.78 -11.22
C SER A 17 -3.25 -4.24 -12.53
N ALA A 18 -4.57 -4.28 -12.66
CA ALA A 18 -5.33 -3.67 -13.75
C ALA A 18 -5.96 -2.33 -13.35
N LEU A 19 -5.91 -1.95 -12.08
CA LEU A 19 -6.55 -0.73 -11.59
C LEU A 19 -5.59 0.45 -11.80
N LYS A 20 -6.08 1.60 -12.30
CA LYS A 20 -5.33 2.88 -12.30
C LYS A 20 -5.75 3.79 -11.14
N VAL A 21 -4.80 4.56 -10.59
CA VAL A 21 -5.02 5.41 -9.40
C VAL A 21 -6.28 6.26 -9.56
N LYS A 22 -6.46 6.87 -10.74
CA LYS A 22 -7.61 7.69 -11.07
C LYS A 22 -8.93 6.93 -11.01
N ASP A 23 -8.94 5.70 -11.50
CA ASP A 23 -10.15 4.89 -11.55
C ASP A 23 -10.60 4.50 -10.15
N ALA A 24 -9.69 4.18 -9.22
CA ALA A 24 -10.10 3.94 -7.83
C ALA A 24 -10.62 5.20 -7.17
N VAL A 25 -9.92 6.33 -7.28
CA VAL A 25 -10.39 7.60 -6.67
C VAL A 25 -11.78 7.96 -7.17
N ASN A 26 -12.04 7.83 -8.48
CA ASN A 26 -13.34 8.13 -9.06
C ASN A 26 -14.43 7.10 -8.67
N GLN A 27 -14.06 5.86 -8.35
CA GLN A 27 -15.00 4.85 -7.88
C GLN A 27 -15.35 5.00 -6.39
N VAL A 28 -14.41 5.38 -5.53
CA VAL A 28 -14.66 5.42 -4.08
C VAL A 28 -15.54 6.60 -3.65
N ILE A 29 -15.50 7.71 -4.39
CA ILE A 29 -16.31 8.91 -4.12
C ILE A 29 -17.82 8.63 -4.21
N PRO A 30 -18.38 8.10 -5.33
CA PRO A 30 -19.80 7.80 -5.41
C PRO A 30 -20.24 6.67 -4.46
N LEU A 31 -19.29 5.86 -3.98
CA LEU A 31 -19.54 4.86 -2.94
C LEU A 31 -19.60 5.46 -1.52
N GLY A 32 -19.44 6.78 -1.37
CA GLY A 32 -19.51 7.47 -0.09
C GLY A 32 -18.35 7.14 0.85
N MET A 33 -17.19 6.78 0.28
CA MET A 33 -16.02 6.44 1.06
C MET A 33 -15.22 7.67 1.47
N SER A 34 -14.83 7.72 2.74
CA SER A 34 -13.98 8.78 3.30
C SER A 34 -12.48 8.49 3.22
N ALA A 35 -12.08 7.27 2.85
CA ALA A 35 -10.67 6.90 2.77
C ALA A 35 -10.37 5.88 1.67
N LEU A 36 -9.15 5.95 1.14
CA LEU A 36 -8.60 5.02 0.15
C LEU A 36 -7.16 4.64 0.50
N ALA A 37 -6.90 3.33 0.58
CA ALA A 37 -5.58 2.79 0.83
C ALA A 37 -4.93 2.23 -0.43
N ILE A 38 -3.65 2.51 -0.57
CA ILE A 38 -2.77 1.91 -1.57
C ILE A 38 -1.81 0.94 -0.89
N THR A 39 -1.75 -0.30 -1.37
CA THR A 39 -0.79 -1.30 -0.89
C THR A 39 -0.21 -2.05 -2.08
N ASN A 40 0.76 -1.45 -2.77
CA ASN A 40 1.44 -2.13 -3.87
C ASN A 40 2.38 -3.21 -3.37
N TYR A 41 2.61 -4.20 -4.22
CA TYR A 41 3.66 -5.20 -4.05
C TYR A 41 5.04 -4.53 -4.08
N ASP A 42 5.80 -4.67 -2.99
CA ASP A 42 7.19 -4.22 -2.79
C ASP A 42 7.52 -2.80 -3.25
N SER A 43 6.52 -1.92 -3.35
CA SER A 43 6.71 -0.60 -3.90
C SER A 43 5.74 0.40 -3.29
N ILE A 44 6.11 1.68 -3.42
CA ILE A 44 5.27 2.81 -2.99
C ILE A 44 5.19 3.87 -4.09
N TYR A 45 5.54 3.52 -5.33
CA TYR A 45 5.69 4.49 -6.42
C TYR A 45 4.40 5.25 -6.75
N ALA A 46 3.25 4.60 -6.64
CA ALA A 46 1.95 5.21 -6.91
C ALA A 46 1.44 6.11 -5.77
N THR A 47 2.16 6.22 -4.65
CA THR A 47 1.78 7.08 -3.50
C THR A 47 1.63 8.53 -3.88
N HIS A 48 2.62 9.07 -4.62
CA HIS A 48 2.60 10.48 -5.02
C HIS A 48 1.44 10.76 -5.98
N GLU A 49 1.17 9.85 -6.91
CA GLU A 49 0.05 9.99 -7.84
C GLU A 49 -1.30 9.93 -7.11
N LEU A 50 -1.46 9.02 -6.14
CA LEU A 50 -2.67 8.91 -5.32
C LEU A 50 -2.93 10.21 -4.56
N ALA A 51 -1.94 10.68 -3.79
CA ALA A 51 -2.09 11.90 -2.99
C ALA A 51 -2.43 13.10 -3.87
N LYS A 52 -1.70 13.27 -4.98
CA LYS A 52 -1.92 14.39 -5.89
C LYS A 52 -3.31 14.36 -6.54
N TYR A 53 -3.75 13.19 -7.02
CA TYR A 53 -5.04 13.09 -7.70
C TYR A 53 -6.21 13.18 -6.72
N ALA A 54 -6.15 12.47 -5.58
CA ALA A 54 -7.20 12.55 -4.55
C ALA A 54 -7.44 14.01 -4.11
N ASN A 55 -6.38 14.74 -3.76
CA ASN A 55 -6.46 16.15 -3.37
C ASN A 55 -6.99 17.07 -4.49
N SER A 56 -6.82 16.69 -5.76
CA SER A 56 -7.36 17.46 -6.90
C SER A 56 -8.85 17.23 -7.14
N VAL A 57 -9.41 16.14 -6.58
CA VAL A 57 -10.82 15.75 -6.76
C VAL A 57 -11.65 16.14 -5.54
N THR A 58 -11.13 15.95 -4.33
CA THR A 58 -11.82 16.31 -3.08
C THR A 58 -10.84 16.39 -1.91
N GLU A 59 -11.11 17.28 -0.94
CA GLU A 59 -10.37 17.36 0.32
C GLU A 59 -10.87 16.35 1.37
N ASP A 60 -12.05 15.75 1.14
CA ASP A 60 -12.71 14.86 2.11
C ASP A 60 -12.23 13.40 2.02
N LEU A 61 -11.46 13.05 0.98
CA LEU A 61 -10.92 11.71 0.78
C LEU A 61 -9.54 11.57 1.42
N LYS A 62 -9.48 10.87 2.57
CA LYS A 62 -8.22 10.55 3.24
C LYS A 62 -7.45 9.46 2.49
N THR A 63 -6.26 9.80 2.02
CA THR A 63 -5.33 8.80 1.44
C THR A 63 -4.56 8.07 2.54
N ILE A 64 -4.40 6.75 2.40
CA ILE A 64 -3.65 5.88 3.31
C ILE A 64 -2.56 5.19 2.50
N VAL A 65 -1.31 5.37 2.92
CA VAL A 65 -0.15 4.80 2.23
C VAL A 65 0.29 3.53 2.94
N GLY A 66 0.34 2.42 2.21
CA GLY A 66 0.88 1.15 2.64
C GLY A 66 1.68 0.46 1.53
N CYS A 67 2.24 -0.69 1.87
CA CYS A 67 3.04 -1.52 0.97
C CYS A 67 2.80 -2.99 1.34
N GLU A 68 2.47 -3.81 0.35
CA GLU A 68 2.44 -5.26 0.49
C GLU A 68 3.89 -5.76 0.34
N MET A 69 4.53 -6.03 1.47
CA MET A 69 5.94 -6.40 1.50
C MET A 69 6.14 -7.91 1.41
N HIS A 70 7.09 -8.33 0.57
CA HIS A 70 7.62 -9.69 0.59
C HIS A 70 8.44 -9.91 1.84
N VAL A 71 7.89 -10.75 2.72
CA VAL A 71 8.64 -11.25 3.87
C VAL A 71 9.09 -12.67 3.54
N ALA A 72 10.40 -12.85 3.39
CA ALA A 72 10.96 -14.17 3.24
C ALA A 72 10.64 -15.01 4.49
N PRO A 73 10.19 -16.27 4.34
CA PRO A 73 9.98 -17.13 5.49
C PRO A 73 11.30 -17.31 6.23
N ILE A 74 11.29 -17.21 7.56
CA ILE A 74 12.45 -17.58 8.37
C ILE A 74 12.60 -19.09 8.27
N TYR A 75 13.44 -19.56 7.35
CA TYR A 75 13.82 -20.95 7.29
C TYR A 75 14.72 -21.25 8.50
N LYS A 76 14.21 -22.00 9.48
CA LYS A 76 15.03 -22.61 10.54
C LYS A 76 15.81 -23.79 9.94
N ALA A 77 16.69 -23.55 8.97
CA ALA A 77 17.80 -24.47 8.74
C ALA A 77 18.81 -24.23 9.86
N ASP A 78 18.92 -25.22 10.75
CA ASP A 78 19.97 -25.44 11.73
C ASP A 78 20.52 -24.24 12.53
N LYS A 79 20.38 -24.35 13.86
CA LYS A 79 21.04 -23.49 14.86
C LYS A 79 22.57 -23.68 14.87
N LYS A 80 23.27 -23.42 13.77
CA LYS A 80 24.73 -23.27 13.76
C LYS A 80 25.17 -22.07 12.93
N LYS A 81 25.50 -21.02 13.70
CA LYS A 81 26.58 -20.05 13.45
C LYS A 81 26.22 -18.81 12.60
N LEU A 82 25.58 -17.83 13.24
CA LEU A 82 25.76 -16.42 12.89
C LEU A 82 26.66 -15.75 13.95
N ILE A 83 27.98 -15.85 13.74
CA ILE A 83 28.94 -14.94 14.38
C ILE A 83 28.94 -13.65 13.57
N LEU A 84 27.86 -12.88 13.62
CA LEU A 84 27.79 -11.52 13.03
C LEU A 84 26.75 -10.64 13.75
N GLN A 85 26.56 -10.84 15.06
CA GLN A 85 25.80 -9.91 15.94
C GLN A 85 26.71 -9.16 16.93
N LYS A 86 28.01 -9.07 16.64
CA LYS A 86 28.96 -8.22 17.37
C LYS A 86 29.80 -7.43 16.39
N LEU A 87 29.20 -6.47 15.70
CA LEU A 87 29.92 -5.26 15.27
C LEU A 87 28.88 -4.22 14.85
N LEU A 88 28.64 -3.26 15.75
CA LEU A 88 28.21 -1.87 15.56
C LEU A 88 27.45 -1.44 16.82
N ILE A 89 28.25 -1.20 17.87
CA ILE A 89 28.03 -0.07 18.79
C ILE A 89 28.52 1.16 18.03
#